data_AF-A0A432QUV7-F1
#
_entry.id   AF-A0A432QUV7-F1
#
_cell.length_a   1.000
_cell.length_b   1.000
_cell.length_c   1.000
_cell.angle_alpha   90.00
_cell.angle_beta   90.00
_cell.angle_gamma   90.00
#
_symmetry.space_group_name_H-M   'P 1'
#
loop_
_entity.id
_entity.type
_entity.pdbx_description
1 polymer ?
#
loop_
_entity_poly.entity_id
_entity_poly.type
_entity_poly.pdbx_seq_one_letter_code
_entity_poly.pdbx_strand_id
1 'polypeptide(L)'
;MSKTTNQLEEVFQEVSDYFGSVSGVTVAPGEGSPPEQYTVSYDLSGVCKENDGDVYNCDNHVISISLPFGFPHFPPNCLPESPTFHPDFDSSAICIGDVWEKDKSVVQLILHIGRMIAGEVFSTSNVFNEEAAEWYQSNSDQLPFDTADFQQLPAAPSLQEEVIEEDVDTIDTLDDDAFGEPFSLDAEESQEPSVDIDRLRLMVKQKRFTTLSRELTKIKESFPERDAFSTETGNALDLCSNLYREAEELEHQGKQKEALEKYTAIEDIISDYPRIQEAKSRVQQAFDLLGDWVDGGEGGAESATEDTFVDSVAEGDTDASKDGKKGQRTFFEEKKAASKKWIVAALGFGVTALVGTLVFSYFSLSSSLEKAEKSFVECQGLLDKDNFKAAERKCDEALALISEVRIVKQGETDALTVKVKSLLASPKLKQGLQGKIMFQGAYVFTATKELILAFKEAKQSGDAFFEEERWDEAVLNYTKALKISRESDA
;
A
#
# COMPACT_ATOMS: atom_id res chain seq x y z
N MET A 1 -21.37 -18.91 19.10
CA MET A 1 -20.67 -17.66 19.47
C MET A 1 -19.91 -17.95 20.74
N SER A 2 -18.57 -18.07 20.79
CA SER A 2 -18.01 -18.71 22.01
C SER A 2 -16.53 -18.59 22.40
N LYS A 3 -15.58 -18.09 21.58
CA LYS A 3 -14.17 -17.99 22.02
C LYS A 3 -13.48 -16.71 21.56
N THR A 4 -13.56 -16.37 20.27
CA THR A 4 -12.91 -15.17 19.71
C THR A 4 -13.45 -13.87 20.32
N THR A 5 -14.76 -13.76 20.54
CA THR A 5 -15.36 -12.58 21.19
C THR A 5 -14.89 -12.41 22.64
N ASN A 6 -14.77 -13.50 23.39
CA ASN A 6 -14.31 -13.45 24.78
C ASN A 6 -12.83 -13.02 24.86
N GLN A 7 -12.01 -13.52 23.94
CA GLN A 7 -10.59 -13.18 23.88
C GLN A 7 -10.34 -11.70 23.52
N LEU A 8 -11.05 -11.15 22.55
CA LEU A 8 -10.91 -9.73 22.19
C LEU A 8 -11.36 -8.80 23.34
N GLU A 9 -12.35 -9.25 24.12
CA GLU A 9 -12.82 -8.53 25.30
C GLU A 9 -11.80 -8.57 26.44
N GLU A 10 -11.13 -9.71 26.66
CA GLU A 10 -9.99 -9.82 27.59
C GLU A 10 -8.84 -8.89 27.19
N VAL A 11 -8.46 -8.88 25.91
CA VAL A 11 -7.41 -7.98 25.39
C VAL A 11 -7.79 -6.51 25.57
N PHE A 12 -9.03 -6.16 25.26
CA PHE A 12 -9.51 -4.78 25.42
C PHE A 12 -9.45 -4.34 26.89
N GLN A 13 -9.82 -5.20 27.82
CA GLN A 13 -9.75 -4.95 29.25
C GLN A 13 -8.28 -4.78 29.71
N GLU A 14 -7.39 -5.69 29.31
CA GLU A 14 -5.96 -5.64 29.66
C GLU A 14 -5.29 -4.34 29.17
N VAL A 15 -5.54 -3.97 27.91
CA VAL A 15 -5.01 -2.75 27.30
C VAL A 15 -5.57 -1.51 28.01
N SER A 16 -6.87 -1.47 28.29
CA SER A 16 -7.51 -0.34 28.96
C SER A 16 -7.03 -0.15 30.40
N ASP A 17 -6.86 -1.25 31.14
CA ASP A 17 -6.40 -1.22 32.53
C ASP A 17 -4.93 -0.79 32.62
N TYR A 18 -4.08 -1.32 31.73
CA TYR A 18 -2.65 -0.98 31.72
C TYR A 18 -2.44 0.48 31.31
N PHE A 19 -2.87 0.86 30.10
CA PHE A 19 -2.60 2.18 29.54
C PHE A 19 -3.51 3.29 30.08
N GLY A 20 -4.53 2.95 30.89
CA GLY A 20 -5.31 3.94 31.63
C GLY A 20 -4.51 4.68 32.71
N SER A 21 -3.36 4.13 33.13
CA SER A 21 -2.50 4.69 34.18
C SER A 21 -1.10 5.12 33.71
N VAL A 22 -0.70 4.69 32.52
CA VAL A 22 0.63 4.98 31.95
C VAL A 22 0.64 6.37 31.32
N SER A 23 1.55 7.23 31.76
CA SER A 23 1.82 8.51 31.10
C SER A 23 2.67 8.32 29.84
N GLY A 24 2.41 9.11 28.79
CA GLY A 24 3.20 9.10 27.56
C GLY A 24 2.73 8.10 26.50
N VAL A 25 1.75 7.23 26.81
CA VAL A 25 1.11 6.35 25.84
C VAL A 25 -0.41 6.44 25.99
N THR A 26 -1.11 6.78 24.92
CA THR A 26 -2.57 6.78 24.88
C THR A 26 -3.04 5.74 23.89
N VAL A 27 -3.91 4.83 24.33
CA VAL A 27 -4.52 3.81 23.46
C VAL A 27 -6.00 4.11 23.31
N ALA A 28 -6.44 4.35 22.07
CA ALA A 28 -7.83 4.58 21.72
C ALA A 28 -8.40 3.38 20.96
N PRO A 29 -9.54 2.80 21.37
CA PRO A 29 -10.19 1.73 20.62
C PRO A 29 -10.83 2.27 19.33
N GLY A 30 -10.76 1.48 18.26
CA GLY A 30 -11.42 1.72 16.98
C GLY A 30 -12.88 1.23 16.96
N GLU A 31 -13.44 1.07 15.75
CA GLU A 31 -14.81 0.57 15.58
C GLU A 31 -14.92 -0.91 15.99
N GLY A 32 -15.94 -1.25 16.79
CA GLY A 32 -16.21 -2.60 17.25
C GLY A 32 -16.60 -2.66 18.73
N SER A 33 -17.15 -3.81 19.16
CA SER A 33 -17.42 -4.10 20.58
C SER A 33 -17.41 -5.62 20.77
N PRO A 34 -16.30 -6.24 21.22
CA PRO A 34 -15.00 -5.63 21.55
C PRO A 34 -14.24 -5.08 20.31
N PRO A 35 -13.32 -4.11 20.50
CA PRO A 35 -12.59 -3.50 19.39
C PRO A 35 -11.54 -4.45 18.78
N GLU A 36 -11.50 -4.49 17.45
CA GLU A 36 -10.50 -5.23 16.68
C GLU A 36 -9.35 -4.33 16.20
N GLN A 37 -9.47 -3.02 16.43
CA GLN A 37 -8.50 -2.02 16.03
C GLN A 37 -8.21 -1.07 17.19
N TYR A 38 -6.96 -0.61 17.27
CA TYR A 38 -6.48 0.31 18.29
C TYR A 38 -5.59 1.36 17.62
N THR A 39 -5.78 2.62 17.99
CA THR A 39 -4.84 3.70 17.64
C THR A 39 -4.03 4.02 18.88
N VAL A 40 -2.72 3.89 18.76
CA VAL A 40 -1.78 4.17 19.84
C VAL A 40 -1.02 5.45 19.53
N SER A 41 -1.08 6.40 20.44
CA SER A 41 -0.31 7.64 20.39
C SER A 41 0.78 7.59 21.46
N TYR A 42 2.02 7.80 21.04
CA TYR A 42 3.20 7.86 21.89
C TYR A 42 3.69 9.31 21.94
N ASP A 43 3.92 9.80 23.16
CA ASP A 43 4.60 11.07 23.46
C ASP A 43 6.00 10.71 23.99
N LEU A 44 6.93 10.51 23.05
CA LEU A 44 8.29 10.05 23.30
C LEU A 44 9.21 10.55 22.18
N SER A 45 10.46 10.88 22.52
CA SER A 45 11.41 11.37 21.52
C SER A 45 11.91 10.23 20.62
N GLY A 46 11.81 10.46 19.32
CA GLY A 46 12.33 9.61 18.26
C GLY A 46 12.80 10.46 17.06
N VAL A 47 12.97 9.80 15.92
CA VAL A 47 13.32 10.47 14.66
C VAL A 47 12.29 10.21 13.58
N CYS A 48 12.07 11.21 12.74
CA CYS A 48 11.11 11.20 11.65
C CYS A 48 11.78 11.63 10.34
N LYS A 49 11.20 11.19 9.22
CA LYS A 49 11.63 11.58 7.88
C LYS A 49 10.43 11.65 6.95
N GLU A 50 10.14 12.82 6.40
CA GLU A 50 9.09 13.00 5.40
C GLU A 50 9.64 12.77 3.99
N ASN A 51 9.22 11.70 3.31
CA ASN A 51 9.64 11.37 1.93
C ASN A 51 11.18 11.46 1.75
N ASP A 52 11.65 12.19 0.71
CA ASP A 52 13.07 12.48 0.44
C ASP A 52 13.65 13.62 1.32
N GLY A 53 12.98 14.00 2.40
CA GLY A 53 13.42 15.05 3.33
C GLY A 53 14.57 14.61 4.25
N ASP A 54 15.10 15.56 5.03
CA ASP A 54 16.13 15.25 6.03
C ASP A 54 15.53 14.56 7.27
N VAL A 55 16.34 13.76 7.96
CA VAL A 55 15.97 13.15 9.25
C VAL A 55 15.92 14.25 10.32
N TYR A 56 14.84 14.30 11.10
CA TYR A 56 14.65 15.28 12.17
C TYR A 56 14.06 14.64 13.43
N ASN A 57 14.26 15.26 14.59
CA ASN A 57 13.70 14.77 15.86
C ASN A 57 12.21 15.09 15.96
N CYS A 58 11.43 14.13 16.42
CA CYS A 58 9.99 14.26 16.64
C CYS A 58 9.60 13.57 17.94
N ASP A 59 8.58 14.10 18.63
CA ASP A 59 8.16 13.62 19.96
C ASP A 59 6.79 12.93 19.95
N ASN A 60 6.10 12.92 18.80
CA ASN A 60 4.73 12.42 18.70
C ASN A 60 4.64 11.38 17.59
N HIS A 61 4.30 10.15 17.98
CA HIS A 61 4.21 9.02 17.07
C HIS A 61 2.85 8.36 17.19
N VAL A 62 2.23 8.05 16.05
CA VAL A 62 0.91 7.41 16.00
C VAL A 62 1.01 6.12 15.22
N ILE A 63 0.54 5.03 15.81
CA ILE A 63 0.55 3.67 15.26
C ILE A 63 -0.87 3.11 15.29
N SER A 64 -1.30 2.52 14.18
CA SER A 64 -2.55 1.77 14.08
C SER A 64 -2.27 0.28 14.25
N ILE A 65 -2.97 -0.38 15.17
CA ILE A 65 -2.86 -1.83 15.43
C ILE A 65 -4.20 -2.46 15.09
N SER A 66 -4.18 -3.48 14.24
CA SER A 66 -5.36 -4.25 13.83
C SER A 66 -5.17 -5.73 14.14
N LEU A 67 -6.17 -6.32 14.79
CA LEU A 67 -6.19 -7.73 15.19
C LEU A 67 -6.89 -8.54 14.08
N PRO A 68 -6.17 -9.40 13.34
CA PRO A 68 -6.77 -10.12 12.23
C PRO A 68 -7.65 -11.28 12.70
N PHE A 69 -8.48 -11.78 11.79
CA PHE A 69 -9.15 -13.06 11.99
C PHE A 69 -8.13 -14.18 12.23
N GLY A 70 -8.30 -14.94 13.31
CA GLY A 70 -7.35 -15.97 13.74
C GLY A 70 -6.25 -15.48 14.71
N PHE A 71 -6.35 -14.25 15.21
CA PHE A 71 -5.65 -13.82 16.42
C PHE A 71 -5.88 -14.82 17.58
N PRO A 72 -4.87 -15.17 18.39
CA PRO A 72 -3.49 -14.67 18.41
C PRO A 72 -2.51 -15.51 17.57
N HIS A 73 -3.02 -16.53 16.85
CA HIS A 73 -2.19 -17.37 16.00
C HIS A 73 -1.61 -16.59 14.82
N PHE A 74 -2.39 -15.68 14.25
CA PHE A 74 -1.88 -14.66 13.35
C PHE A 74 -1.52 -13.38 14.12
N PRO A 75 -0.34 -12.79 13.88
CA PRO A 75 0.09 -11.58 14.56
C PRO A 75 -0.78 -10.36 14.21
N PRO A 76 -0.87 -9.36 15.09
CA PRO A 76 -1.45 -8.06 14.77
C PRO A 76 -0.76 -7.42 13.56
N ASN A 77 -1.53 -6.68 12.75
CA ASN A 77 -0.94 -5.82 11.73
C ASN A 77 -0.78 -4.41 12.30
N CYS A 78 0.46 -3.91 12.32
CA CYS A 78 0.84 -2.61 12.88
C CYS A 78 1.28 -1.67 11.76
N LEU A 79 0.61 -0.52 11.62
CA LEU A 79 0.91 0.49 10.61
C LEU A 79 1.37 1.79 11.27
N PRO A 80 2.50 2.38 10.85
CA PRO A 80 2.89 3.70 11.32
C PRO A 80 2.08 4.78 10.57
N GLU A 81 1.26 5.54 11.31
CA GLU A 81 0.49 6.68 10.77
C GLU A 81 1.32 7.98 10.77
N SER A 82 2.43 7.99 11.52
CA SER A 82 3.41 9.06 11.60
C SER A 82 4.66 8.71 10.78
N PRO A 83 5.40 9.68 10.23
CA PRO A 83 6.59 9.45 9.40
C PRO A 83 7.82 9.04 10.23
N THR A 84 7.64 8.07 11.12
CA THR A 84 8.68 7.54 12.03
C THR A 84 9.78 6.89 11.20
N PHE A 85 11.02 7.34 11.41
CA PHE A 85 12.18 6.86 10.69
C PHE A 85 12.92 5.81 11.53
N HIS A 86 12.71 4.53 11.20
CA HIS A 86 13.25 3.42 11.98
C HIS A 86 13.58 2.21 11.07
N PRO A 87 14.65 1.43 11.34
CA PRO A 87 15.05 0.29 10.51
C PRO A 87 13.94 -0.74 10.25
N ASP A 88 13.15 -1.04 11.28
CA ASP A 88 12.09 -2.04 11.23
C ASP A 88 10.71 -1.49 10.79
N PHE A 89 10.65 -0.24 10.34
CA PHE A 89 9.39 0.41 9.97
C PHE A 89 9.35 0.63 8.45
N ASP A 90 8.24 0.26 7.84
CA ASP A 90 7.85 0.63 6.49
C ASP A 90 6.56 1.46 6.53
N SER A 91 6.29 2.21 5.47
CA SER A 91 5.04 2.95 5.27
C SER A 91 3.76 2.11 5.44
N SER A 92 3.85 0.79 5.27
CA SER A 92 2.70 -0.13 5.33
C SER A 92 2.76 -1.18 6.44
N ALA A 93 3.87 -1.28 7.18
CA ALA A 93 4.05 -2.31 8.20
C ALA A 93 5.19 -2.00 9.19
N ILE A 94 5.11 -2.59 10.39
CA ILE A 94 6.21 -2.66 11.36
C ILE A 94 6.62 -4.12 11.52
N CYS A 95 7.93 -4.40 11.52
CA CYS A 95 8.43 -5.75 11.76
C CYS A 95 8.27 -6.11 13.23
N ILE A 96 7.35 -7.03 13.54
CA ILE A 96 7.02 -7.43 14.92
C ILE A 96 7.14 -8.94 15.18
N GLY A 97 7.64 -9.71 14.20
CA GLY A 97 7.63 -11.18 14.24
C GLY A 97 8.27 -11.75 15.51
N ASP A 98 9.49 -11.31 15.80
CA ASP A 98 10.27 -11.81 16.94
C ASP A 98 9.61 -11.52 18.30
N VAL A 99 9.04 -10.32 18.49
CA VAL A 99 8.36 -9.97 19.75
C VAL A 99 7.03 -10.69 19.88
N TRP A 100 6.30 -10.84 18.78
CA TRP A 100 4.99 -11.49 18.81
C TRP A 100 5.10 -12.98 19.14
N GLU A 101 6.07 -13.68 18.56
CA GLU A 101 6.27 -15.12 18.82
C GLU A 101 6.58 -15.42 20.30
N LYS A 102 7.24 -14.49 20.99
CA LYS A 102 7.66 -14.63 22.37
C LYS A 102 6.53 -14.45 23.37
N ASP A 103 5.82 -13.32 23.33
CA ASP A 103 4.91 -12.92 24.40
C ASP A 103 3.42 -13.02 24.01
N LYS A 104 3.08 -12.92 22.71
CA LYS A 104 1.70 -12.93 22.18
C LYS A 104 0.72 -12.02 22.94
N SER A 105 1.21 -10.91 23.49
CA SER A 105 0.42 -9.91 24.23
C SER A 105 0.43 -8.57 23.51
N VAL A 106 -0.75 -7.95 23.37
CA VAL A 106 -0.89 -6.63 22.75
C VAL A 106 -0.25 -5.55 23.63
N VAL A 107 -0.31 -5.68 24.95
CA VAL A 107 0.36 -4.75 25.88
C VAL A 107 1.87 -4.79 25.66
N GLN A 108 2.47 -5.98 25.64
CA GLN A 108 3.92 -6.11 25.40
C GLN A 108 4.32 -5.62 24.01
N LEU A 109 3.48 -5.84 23.00
CA LEU A 109 3.69 -5.33 21.66
C LEU A 109 3.72 -3.78 21.64
N ILE A 110 2.75 -3.12 22.27
CA ILE A 110 2.69 -1.65 22.38
C ILE A 110 3.95 -1.12 23.08
N LEU A 111 4.34 -1.73 24.19
CA LEU A 111 5.56 -1.35 24.92
C LEU A 111 6.82 -1.52 24.06
N HIS A 112 6.90 -2.61 23.31
CA HIS A 112 8.03 -2.89 22.42
C HIS A 112 8.13 -1.86 21.30
N ILE A 113 7.01 -1.53 20.65
CA ILE A 113 6.98 -0.49 19.62
C ILE A 113 7.45 0.85 20.18
N GLY A 114 7.02 1.22 21.38
CA GLY A 114 7.53 2.43 22.04
C GLY A 114 9.06 2.43 22.23
N ARG A 115 9.65 1.28 22.60
CA ARG A 115 11.11 1.12 22.70
C ARG A 115 11.81 1.19 21.35
N MET A 116 11.18 0.70 20.29
CA MET A 116 11.70 0.85 18.93
C MET A 116 11.75 2.33 18.53
N ILE A 117 10.66 3.07 18.76
CA ILE A 117 10.59 4.50 18.43
C ILE A 117 11.64 5.30 19.22
N ALA A 118 11.86 4.97 20.50
CA ALA A 118 12.89 5.58 21.34
C ALA A 118 14.33 5.18 20.91
N GLY A 119 14.49 4.24 19.98
CA GLY A 119 15.79 3.78 19.50
C GLY A 119 16.52 2.82 20.45
N GLU A 120 15.82 2.23 21.43
CA GLU A 120 16.40 1.25 22.36
C GLU A 120 16.61 -0.11 21.70
N VAL A 121 15.74 -0.47 20.75
CA VAL A 121 15.75 -1.77 20.06
C VAL A 121 15.53 -1.56 18.57
N PHE A 122 16.41 -2.12 17.76
CA PHE A 122 16.31 -2.07 16.29
C PHE A 122 17.10 -3.23 15.67
N SER A 123 16.65 -3.69 14.50
CA SER A 123 17.36 -4.71 13.74
C SER A 123 18.50 -4.12 12.93
N THR A 124 19.60 -4.88 12.81
CA THR A 124 20.74 -4.53 11.94
C THR A 124 20.77 -5.35 10.64
N SER A 125 19.85 -6.30 10.47
CA SER A 125 19.76 -7.19 9.31
C SER A 125 18.31 -7.54 9.01
N ASN A 126 17.96 -7.74 7.73
CA ASN A 126 16.58 -7.99 7.29
C ASN A 126 15.60 -6.88 7.71
N VAL A 127 16.08 -5.63 7.66
CA VAL A 127 15.35 -4.42 7.98
C VAL A 127 14.39 -4.05 6.86
N PHE A 128 13.32 -3.31 7.17
CA PHE A 128 12.44 -2.74 6.16
C PHE A 128 13.02 -1.48 5.53
N ASN A 129 13.73 -0.68 6.33
CA ASN A 129 14.33 0.57 5.91
C ASN A 129 15.85 0.50 6.05
N GLU A 130 16.53 0.17 4.95
CA GLU A 130 17.99 0.08 4.89
C GLU A 130 18.67 1.42 5.17
N GLU A 131 18.08 2.53 4.70
CA GLU A 131 18.60 3.87 4.95
C GLU A 131 18.57 4.21 6.44
N ALA A 132 17.47 3.89 7.12
CA ALA A 132 17.38 4.06 8.57
C ALA A 132 18.40 3.18 9.31
N ALA A 133 18.64 1.95 8.85
CA ALA A 133 19.65 1.08 9.46
C ALA A 133 21.07 1.67 9.36
N GLU A 134 21.44 2.21 8.20
CA GLU A 134 22.73 2.90 8.02
C GLU A 134 22.84 4.17 8.86
N TRP A 135 21.74 4.95 8.93
CA TRP A 135 21.69 6.16 9.73
C TRP A 135 21.82 5.85 11.23
N TYR A 136 21.10 4.85 11.75
CA TYR A 136 21.15 4.43 13.15
C TYR A 136 22.54 3.92 13.53
N GLN A 137 23.22 3.18 12.64
CA GLN A 137 24.61 2.77 12.86
C GLN A 137 25.56 3.97 12.94
N SER A 138 25.37 4.94 12.04
CA SER A 138 26.20 6.14 11.94
C SER A 138 25.98 7.12 13.10
N ASN A 139 24.79 7.10 13.70
CA ASN A 139 24.37 7.98 14.81
C ASN A 139 24.14 7.18 16.10
N SER A 140 24.84 6.06 16.27
CA SER A 140 24.70 5.16 17.42
C SER A 140 25.06 5.83 18.76
N ASP A 141 25.79 6.94 18.73
CA ASP A 141 26.12 7.78 19.88
C ASP A 141 24.92 8.62 20.39
N GLN A 142 23.88 8.78 19.58
CA GLN A 142 22.64 9.49 19.92
C GLN A 142 21.53 8.57 20.41
N LEU A 143 21.76 7.25 20.41
CA LEU A 143 20.79 6.24 20.82
C LEU A 143 20.97 5.84 22.29
N PRO A 144 19.87 5.57 23.04
CA PRO A 144 18.48 5.81 22.65
C PRO A 144 18.13 7.31 22.74
N PHE A 145 17.18 7.76 21.91
CA PHE A 145 16.73 9.17 21.86
C PHE A 145 15.95 9.57 23.11
N ASP A 146 15.22 8.60 23.68
CA ASP A 146 14.46 8.72 24.91
C ASP A 146 14.59 7.43 25.71
N THR A 147 14.12 7.43 26.95
CA THR A 147 13.96 6.19 27.72
C THR A 147 12.48 5.90 27.85
N ALA A 148 12.04 4.81 27.24
CA ALA A 148 10.67 4.33 27.29
C ALA A 148 10.34 3.75 28.67
N ASP A 149 10.31 4.60 29.71
CA ASP A 149 9.93 4.21 31.07
C ASP A 149 8.40 4.11 31.21
N PHE A 150 7.84 3.11 30.52
CA PHE A 150 6.42 2.79 30.56
C PHE A 150 6.05 1.86 31.72
N GLN A 151 6.90 1.77 32.76
CA GLN A 151 6.71 0.83 33.86
C GLN A 151 5.79 1.37 34.96
N GLN A 152 4.52 1.00 34.86
CA GLN A 152 3.72 0.65 36.03
C GLN A 152 3.10 -0.72 35.79
N LEU A 153 3.88 -1.78 36.05
CA LEU A 153 3.31 -3.13 36.15
C LEU A 153 2.47 -3.18 37.43
N PRO A 154 1.14 -3.42 37.39
CA PRO A 154 0.53 -4.11 38.51
C PRO A 154 1.22 -5.46 38.63
N ALA A 155 1.63 -5.83 39.85
CA ALA A 155 2.21 -7.14 40.11
C ALA A 155 1.27 -8.20 39.53
N ALA A 156 1.76 -8.98 38.57
CA ALA A 156 1.05 -10.16 38.11
C ALA A 156 0.63 -10.95 39.36
N PRO A 157 -0.65 -11.37 39.49
CA PRO A 157 -0.98 -12.33 40.53
C PRO A 157 -0.14 -13.56 40.20
N SER A 158 0.85 -13.83 41.06
CA SER A 158 1.49 -15.12 41.13
C SER A 158 0.38 -16.15 41.15
N LEU A 159 0.32 -17.01 40.14
CA LEU A 159 -0.47 -18.24 40.19
C LEU A 159 0.05 -19.04 41.38
N GLN A 160 -0.56 -18.80 42.53
CA GLN A 160 -0.52 -19.75 43.62
C GLN A 160 -1.37 -20.91 43.12
N GLU A 161 -0.74 -22.07 42.99
CA GLU A 161 -1.45 -23.34 42.85
C GLU A 161 -2.42 -23.45 44.03
N GLU A 162 -3.67 -23.04 43.82
CA GLU A 162 -4.77 -23.45 44.68
C GLU A 162 -5.01 -24.92 44.41
N VAL A 163 -4.50 -25.74 45.33
CA VAL A 163 -4.91 -27.11 45.54
C VAL A 163 -6.41 -27.08 45.81
N ILE A 164 -7.21 -27.38 44.79
CA ILE A 164 -8.63 -27.68 44.97
C ILE A 164 -8.69 -29.12 45.49
N GLU A 165 -8.84 -29.25 46.82
CA GLU A 165 -9.37 -30.47 47.45
C GLU A 165 -10.85 -30.57 47.08
N GLU A 166 -11.18 -31.40 46.09
CA GLU A 166 -12.54 -31.89 45.91
C GLU A 166 -12.61 -33.36 46.35
N ASP A 167 -13.41 -33.57 47.39
CA ASP A 167 -13.92 -34.86 47.86
C ASP A 167 -14.49 -35.67 46.69
N VAL A 168 -13.85 -36.79 46.35
CA VAL A 168 -14.47 -37.84 45.55
C VAL A 168 -14.63 -39.08 46.42
N ASP A 169 -15.86 -39.24 46.90
CA ASP A 169 -16.37 -40.46 47.50
C ASP A 169 -16.10 -41.67 46.59
N THR A 170 -15.63 -42.73 47.24
CA THR A 170 -15.45 -44.10 46.78
C THR A 170 -16.49 -44.57 45.75
N ILE A 171 -16.03 -44.91 44.54
CA ILE A 171 -16.68 -45.90 43.68
C ILE A 171 -15.66 -46.95 43.23
N ASP A 172 -15.83 -48.10 43.88
CA ASP A 172 -15.67 -49.50 43.46
C ASP A 172 -14.73 -49.85 42.29
N THR A 173 -13.66 -50.52 42.67
CA THR A 173 -12.79 -51.35 41.85
C THR A 173 -13.52 -52.58 41.31
N LEU A 174 -13.52 -52.77 39.99
CA LEU A 174 -13.65 -54.09 39.37
C LEU A 174 -12.73 -54.24 38.14
N ASP A 175 -11.82 -55.19 38.29
CA ASP A 175 -11.25 -56.18 37.36
C ASP A 175 -10.52 -55.78 36.06
N ASP A 176 -9.22 -56.09 36.12
CA ASP A 176 -8.46 -56.99 35.25
C ASP A 176 -8.24 -56.67 33.75
N ASP A 177 -6.95 -56.54 33.44
CA ASP A 177 -6.27 -57.16 32.29
C ASP A 177 -6.70 -56.73 30.88
N ALA A 178 -6.18 -55.58 30.43
CA ALA A 178 -5.55 -55.46 29.10
C ALA A 178 -5.05 -54.02 28.86
N PHE A 179 -3.74 -53.78 28.94
CA PHE A 179 -2.92 -53.17 27.87
C PHE A 179 -1.49 -52.85 28.36
N GLY A 180 -0.52 -53.59 27.83
CA GLY A 180 0.83 -53.14 27.43
C GLY A 180 1.71 -52.31 28.38
N GLU A 181 2.75 -52.96 28.88
CA GLU A 181 4.13 -52.50 29.17
C GLU A 181 4.46 -50.98 29.12
N PRO A 182 5.17 -50.43 30.12
CA PRO A 182 5.60 -49.05 30.16
C PRO A 182 6.77 -48.81 29.20
N PHE A 183 6.56 -47.99 28.17
CA PHE A 183 7.65 -47.48 27.34
C PHE A 183 8.60 -46.65 28.22
N SER A 184 9.81 -47.15 28.40
CA SER A 184 10.90 -46.46 29.07
C SER A 184 11.39 -45.31 28.18
N LEU A 185 11.32 -44.09 28.70
CA LEU A 185 11.94 -42.90 28.10
C LEU A 185 13.45 -43.03 28.21
N ASP A 186 14.08 -43.58 27.17
CA ASP A 186 15.51 -43.41 26.96
C ASP A 186 15.78 -41.97 26.53
N ALA A 187 16.82 -41.41 27.15
CA ALA A 187 17.26 -40.04 27.01
C ALA A 187 17.50 -39.65 25.55
N GLU A 188 16.86 -38.55 25.11
CA GLU A 188 17.19 -37.91 23.84
C GLU A 188 18.63 -37.38 23.89
N GLU A 189 19.50 -38.10 23.20
CA GLU A 189 20.84 -37.69 22.83
C GLU A 189 20.70 -36.49 21.87
N SER A 190 21.20 -35.33 22.29
CA SER A 190 21.27 -34.10 21.51
C SER A 190 21.96 -34.32 20.16
N GLN A 191 21.20 -34.37 19.08
CA GLN A 191 21.71 -34.39 17.69
C GLN A 191 22.06 -32.96 17.25
N GLU A 192 23.31 -32.77 16.83
CA GLU A 192 23.80 -31.54 16.18
C GLU A 192 23.04 -31.23 14.88
N PRO A 193 23.00 -29.95 14.41
CA PRO A 193 22.17 -29.54 13.28
C PRO A 193 22.65 -30.19 11.97
N SER A 194 22.04 -31.29 11.57
CA SER A 194 22.28 -31.89 10.27
C SER A 194 21.79 -30.95 9.15
N VAL A 195 22.65 -30.63 8.18
CA VAL A 195 22.28 -29.89 6.98
C VAL A 195 21.07 -30.53 6.31
N ASP A 196 19.99 -29.77 6.16
CA ASP A 196 18.76 -30.22 5.47
C ASP A 196 18.96 -30.23 3.95
N ILE A 197 19.44 -31.37 3.43
CA ILE A 197 19.71 -31.58 2.01
C ILE A 197 18.42 -31.52 1.17
N ASP A 198 17.29 -32.00 1.72
CA ASP A 198 16.03 -32.04 1.00
C ASP A 198 15.48 -30.64 0.73
N ARG A 199 15.69 -29.72 1.67
CA ARG A 199 15.43 -28.29 1.46
C ARG A 199 16.28 -27.70 0.33
N LEU A 200 17.57 -28.03 0.23
CA LEU A 200 18.43 -27.54 -0.85
C LEU A 200 17.97 -28.08 -2.21
N ARG A 201 17.58 -29.36 -2.29
CA ARG A 201 17.01 -29.97 -3.50
C ARG A 201 15.70 -29.31 -3.91
N LEU A 202 14.87 -28.92 -2.95
CA LEU A 202 13.63 -28.19 -3.22
C LEU A 202 13.92 -26.82 -3.85
N MET A 203 14.95 -26.10 -3.38
CA MET A 203 15.35 -24.81 -3.96
C MET A 203 15.81 -24.95 -5.42
N VAL A 204 16.58 -25.99 -5.75
CA VAL A 204 16.96 -26.30 -7.14
C VAL A 204 15.73 -26.54 -8.01
N LYS A 205 14.78 -27.37 -7.54
CA LYS A 205 13.52 -27.64 -8.26
C LYS A 205 12.69 -26.38 -8.49
N GLN A 206 12.71 -25.45 -7.54
CA GLN A 206 12.02 -24.16 -7.62
C GLN A 206 12.81 -23.08 -8.39
N LYS A 207 14.01 -23.41 -8.90
CA LYS A 207 14.93 -22.47 -9.56
C LYS A 207 15.31 -21.25 -8.70
N ARG A 208 15.31 -21.42 -7.38
CA ARG A 208 15.65 -20.37 -6.39
C ARG A 208 17.15 -20.28 -6.16
N PHE A 209 17.89 -20.04 -7.25
CA PHE A 209 19.35 -20.13 -7.26
C PHE A 209 20.04 -19.00 -6.48
N THR A 210 19.42 -17.82 -6.37
CA THR A 210 19.97 -16.72 -5.55
C THR A 210 19.91 -17.07 -4.06
N THR A 211 18.76 -17.60 -3.61
CA THR A 211 18.58 -18.08 -2.23
C THR A 211 19.52 -19.26 -1.96
N LEU A 212 19.60 -20.22 -2.88
CA LEU A 212 20.46 -21.40 -2.75
C LEU A 212 21.94 -21.00 -2.63
N SER A 213 22.42 -20.08 -3.45
CA SER A 213 23.79 -19.56 -3.37
C SER A 213 24.10 -19.01 -1.97
N ARG A 214 23.19 -18.19 -1.43
CA ARG A 214 23.32 -17.63 -0.07
C ARG A 214 23.33 -18.70 1.00
N GLU A 215 22.43 -19.68 0.93
CA GLU A 215 22.40 -20.78 1.90
C GLU A 215 23.67 -21.65 1.84
N LEU A 216 24.19 -21.93 0.65
CA LEU A 216 25.46 -22.65 0.49
C LEU A 216 26.66 -21.91 1.10
N THR A 217 26.66 -20.57 1.11
CA THR A 217 27.72 -19.79 1.79
C THR A 217 27.65 -19.87 3.32
N LYS A 218 26.45 -20.06 3.89
CA LYS A 218 26.25 -20.18 5.35
C LYS A 218 26.69 -21.55 5.86
N ILE A 219 26.45 -22.59 5.07
CA ILE A 219 26.84 -23.96 5.43
C ILE A 219 28.36 -24.07 5.31
N LYS A 220 29.06 -24.31 6.42
CA LYS A 220 30.51 -24.56 6.42
C LYS A 220 30.87 -26.03 6.24
N GLU A 221 29.94 -26.92 6.54
CA GLU A 221 30.10 -28.37 6.46
C GLU A 221 30.12 -28.85 5.00
N SER A 222 30.99 -29.81 4.70
CA SER A 222 31.04 -30.45 3.40
C SER A 222 30.02 -31.58 3.35
N PHE A 223 29.25 -31.67 2.27
CA PHE A 223 28.29 -32.74 2.03
C PHE A 223 28.36 -33.18 0.55
N PRO A 224 28.00 -34.43 0.22
CA PRO A 224 28.27 -35.02 -1.09
C PRO A 224 27.71 -34.26 -2.31
N GLU A 225 26.58 -33.57 -2.14
CA GLU A 225 25.87 -32.87 -3.22
C GLU A 225 26.25 -31.38 -3.35
N ARG A 226 27.13 -30.88 -2.47
CA ARG A 226 27.49 -29.46 -2.39
C ARG A 226 28.10 -28.93 -3.68
N ASP A 227 29.05 -29.66 -4.26
CA ASP A 227 29.74 -29.24 -5.47
C ASP A 227 28.80 -29.21 -6.68
N ALA A 228 27.84 -30.13 -6.72
CA ALA A 228 26.81 -30.16 -7.75
C ALA A 228 25.90 -28.93 -7.65
N PHE A 229 25.37 -28.64 -6.46
CA PHE A 229 24.54 -27.43 -6.24
C PHE A 229 25.31 -26.15 -6.52
N SER A 230 26.58 -26.06 -6.09
CA SER A 230 27.42 -24.88 -6.32
C SER A 230 27.69 -24.67 -7.81
N THR A 231 27.97 -25.74 -8.57
CA THR A 231 28.25 -25.64 -10.00
C THR A 231 26.99 -25.26 -10.79
N GLU A 232 25.86 -25.91 -10.48
CA GLU A 232 24.57 -25.62 -11.14
C GLU A 232 24.12 -24.18 -10.87
N THR A 233 24.20 -23.76 -9.60
CA THR A 233 23.86 -22.40 -9.17
C THR A 233 24.76 -21.35 -9.82
N GLY A 234 26.07 -21.59 -9.85
CA GLY A 234 27.05 -20.70 -10.49
C GLY A 234 26.78 -20.51 -11.97
N ASN A 235 26.60 -21.62 -12.71
CA ASN A 235 26.30 -21.57 -14.14
C ASN A 235 25.00 -20.82 -14.45
N ALA A 236 23.95 -21.01 -13.64
CA ALA A 236 22.68 -20.32 -13.81
C ALA A 236 22.83 -18.80 -13.55
N LEU A 237 23.52 -18.42 -12.47
CA LEU A 237 23.74 -17.01 -12.11
C LEU A 237 24.62 -16.29 -13.14
N ASP A 238 25.69 -16.93 -13.63
CA ASP A 238 26.56 -16.37 -14.66
C ASP A 238 25.81 -16.17 -15.99
N LEU A 239 24.98 -17.14 -16.38
CA LEU A 239 24.14 -17.03 -17.57
C LEU A 239 23.15 -15.86 -17.44
N CYS A 240 22.46 -15.75 -16.30
CA CYS A 240 21.51 -14.67 -16.06
C CYS A 240 22.18 -13.31 -15.97
N SER A 241 23.37 -13.22 -15.36
CA SER A 241 24.14 -11.97 -15.32
C SER A 241 24.53 -11.48 -16.73
N ASN A 242 24.87 -12.41 -17.63
CA ASN A 242 25.15 -12.06 -19.02
C ASN A 242 23.89 -11.60 -19.76
N LEU A 243 22.76 -12.29 -19.58
CA LEU A 243 21.47 -11.89 -20.16
C LEU A 243 21.01 -10.52 -19.65
N TYR A 244 21.22 -10.24 -18.36
CA TYR A 244 20.87 -8.97 -17.76
C TYR A 244 21.68 -7.83 -18.39
N ARG A 245 23.00 -8.02 -18.53
CA ARG A 245 23.88 -7.05 -19.20
C ARG A 245 23.53 -6.83 -20.67
N GLU A 246 23.13 -7.89 -21.38
CA GLU A 246 22.62 -7.76 -22.76
C GLU A 246 21.31 -6.97 -22.80
N ALA A 247 20.41 -7.17 -21.83
CA ALA A 247 19.15 -6.45 -21.74
C ALA A 247 19.36 -4.96 -21.48
N GLU A 248 20.28 -4.58 -20.58
CA GLU A 248 20.64 -3.17 -20.34
C GLU A 248 21.22 -2.50 -21.58
N GLU A 249 22.08 -3.20 -22.33
CA GLU A 249 22.63 -2.67 -23.58
C GLU A 249 21.52 -2.47 -24.63
N LEU A 250 20.54 -3.37 -24.70
CA LEU A 250 19.36 -3.21 -25.56
C LEU A 250 18.45 -2.05 -25.11
N GLU A 251 18.29 -1.83 -23.80
CA GLU A 251 17.61 -0.64 -23.27
C GLU A 251 18.31 0.65 -23.73
N HIS A 252 19.64 0.70 -23.62
CA HIS A 252 20.44 1.86 -24.03
C HIS A 252 20.36 2.12 -25.54
N GLN A 253 20.20 1.08 -26.34
CA GLN A 253 19.99 1.17 -27.79
C GLN A 253 18.54 1.54 -28.17
N GLY A 254 17.64 1.69 -27.19
CA GLY A 254 16.24 1.99 -27.44
C GLY A 254 15.46 0.82 -28.01
N LYS A 255 15.88 -0.42 -27.75
CA LYS A 255 15.23 -1.65 -28.21
C LYS A 255 14.48 -2.33 -27.06
N GLN A 256 13.43 -1.66 -26.56
CA GLN A 256 12.73 -2.06 -25.34
C GLN A 256 12.08 -3.45 -25.47
N LYS A 257 11.58 -3.81 -26.65
CA LYS A 257 10.99 -5.14 -26.89
C LYS A 257 12.03 -6.26 -26.76
N GLU A 258 13.20 -6.09 -27.39
CA GLU A 258 14.29 -7.07 -27.32
C GLU A 258 14.84 -7.16 -25.87
N ALA A 259 14.93 -6.04 -25.16
CA ALA A 259 15.31 -6.02 -23.74
C ALA A 259 14.29 -6.77 -22.85
N LEU A 260 13.00 -6.58 -23.07
CA LEU A 260 11.94 -7.25 -22.31
C LEU A 260 11.95 -8.77 -22.52
N GLU A 261 12.22 -9.23 -23.74
CA GLU A 261 12.40 -10.65 -24.05
C GLU A 261 13.58 -11.25 -23.25
N LYS A 262 14.70 -10.51 -23.13
CA LYS A 262 15.87 -10.94 -22.35
C LYS A 262 15.58 -11.01 -20.85
N TYR A 263 14.89 -10.03 -20.28
CA TYR A 263 14.49 -10.08 -18.88
C TYR A 263 13.49 -11.20 -18.58
N THR A 264 12.59 -11.50 -19.51
CA THR A 264 11.66 -12.63 -19.37
C THR A 264 12.42 -13.96 -19.42
N ALA A 265 13.43 -14.08 -20.27
CA ALA A 265 14.28 -15.28 -20.33
C ALA A 265 15.07 -15.53 -19.02
N ILE A 266 15.38 -14.49 -18.24
CA ILE A 266 16.03 -14.63 -16.94
C ILE A 266 15.09 -15.29 -15.92
N GLU A 267 13.81 -14.92 -15.91
CA GLU A 267 12.79 -15.49 -15.02
C GLU A 267 12.56 -16.98 -15.28
N ASP A 268 12.68 -17.40 -16.54
CA ASP A 268 12.61 -18.81 -16.92
C ASP A 268 13.80 -19.64 -16.38
N ILE A 269 14.93 -19.00 -16.07
CA ILE A 269 16.14 -19.66 -15.58
C ILE A 269 16.23 -19.57 -14.05
N ILE A 270 15.98 -18.40 -13.47
CA ILE A 270 16.06 -18.12 -12.03
C ILE A 270 14.81 -17.37 -11.58
N SER A 271 14.05 -17.97 -10.68
CA SER A 271 12.79 -17.40 -10.17
C SER A 271 13.01 -16.26 -9.15
N ASP A 272 14.16 -16.24 -8.50
CA ASP A 272 14.52 -15.26 -7.46
C ASP A 272 15.69 -14.35 -7.87
N TYR A 273 15.78 -13.99 -9.16
CA TYR A 273 16.83 -13.08 -9.62
C TYR A 273 16.61 -11.65 -9.09
N PRO A 274 17.62 -10.99 -8.51
CA PRO A 274 17.46 -9.66 -7.92
C PRO A 274 16.94 -8.62 -8.92
N ARG A 275 15.97 -7.79 -8.48
CA ARG A 275 15.45 -6.62 -9.21
C ARG A 275 14.88 -6.89 -10.61
N ILE A 276 14.63 -8.16 -10.97
CA ILE A 276 14.16 -8.53 -12.31
C ILE A 276 12.76 -7.97 -12.60
N GLN A 277 11.88 -7.93 -11.60
CA GLN A 277 10.51 -7.39 -11.76
C GLN A 277 10.53 -5.86 -11.93
N GLU A 278 11.40 -5.16 -11.21
CA GLU A 278 11.62 -3.71 -11.38
C GLU A 278 12.10 -3.40 -12.80
N ALA A 279 13.10 -4.14 -13.30
CA ALA A 279 13.65 -3.97 -14.64
C ALA A 279 12.59 -4.21 -15.73
N LYS A 280 11.79 -5.29 -15.60
CA LYS A 280 10.68 -5.57 -16.53
C LYS A 280 9.64 -4.46 -16.52
N SER A 281 9.23 -3.99 -15.34
CA SER A 281 8.23 -2.92 -15.22
C SER A 281 8.74 -1.61 -15.84
N ARG A 282 10.00 -1.25 -15.58
CA ARG A 282 10.66 -0.08 -16.18
C ARG A 282 10.66 -0.14 -17.70
N VAL A 283 11.09 -1.27 -18.28
CA VAL A 283 11.15 -1.44 -19.73
C VAL A 283 9.76 -1.49 -20.35
N GLN A 284 8.80 -2.13 -19.69
CA GLN A 284 7.40 -2.16 -20.15
C GLN A 284 6.81 -0.75 -20.19
N GLN A 285 7.00 0.05 -19.14
CA GLN A 285 6.53 1.44 -19.12
C GLN A 285 7.20 2.27 -20.22
N ALA A 286 8.52 2.11 -20.42
CA ALA A 286 9.23 2.77 -21.51
C ALA A 286 8.70 2.35 -22.89
N PHE A 287 8.39 1.06 -23.07
CA PHE A 287 7.79 0.54 -24.29
C PHE A 287 6.38 1.11 -24.52
N ASP A 288 5.53 1.17 -23.50
CA ASP A 288 4.16 1.70 -23.59
C ASP A 288 4.16 3.20 -23.93
N LEU A 289 5.09 3.96 -23.34
CA LEU A 289 5.27 5.39 -23.65
C LEU A 289 5.80 5.63 -25.07
N LEU A 290 6.66 4.74 -25.58
CA LEU A 290 7.20 4.83 -26.94
C LEU A 290 6.25 4.27 -28.00
N GLY A 291 5.38 3.32 -27.63
CA GLY A 291 4.36 2.74 -28.50
C GLY A 291 3.34 3.80 -28.97
N ASP A 292 3.03 4.78 -28.12
CA ASP A 292 2.15 5.90 -28.46
C ASP A 292 2.79 6.92 -29.42
N TRP A 293 4.12 6.84 -29.64
CA TRP A 293 4.84 7.63 -30.64
C TRP A 293 5.08 6.88 -31.97
N VAL A 294 5.02 5.54 -31.96
CA VAL A 294 5.36 4.70 -33.14
C VAL A 294 4.15 4.29 -33.96
N ASP A 295 2.92 4.37 -33.44
CA ASP A 295 1.68 4.10 -34.20
C ASP A 295 1.13 5.31 -35.00
N GLY A 296 1.90 6.40 -35.10
CA GLY A 296 1.63 7.52 -36.01
C GLY A 296 2.25 7.36 -37.42
N GLY A 297 2.37 6.13 -37.91
CA GLY A 297 3.32 5.80 -38.98
C GLY A 297 2.83 4.89 -40.12
N GLU A 298 1.58 5.01 -40.56
CA GLU A 298 1.19 4.56 -41.91
C GLU A 298 0.51 5.70 -42.69
N GLY A 299 1.28 6.37 -43.54
CA GLY A 299 0.73 7.37 -44.45
C GLY A 299 1.80 8.16 -45.20
N GLY A 300 2.19 7.66 -46.38
CA GLY A 300 2.61 8.52 -47.48
C GLY A 300 4.10 8.81 -47.58
N ALA A 301 4.73 8.15 -48.55
CA ALA A 301 5.93 8.67 -49.19
C ALA A 301 5.66 10.06 -49.78
N GLU A 302 6.47 11.06 -49.44
CA GLU A 302 6.82 12.13 -50.37
C GLU A 302 8.16 12.79 -50.00
N SER A 303 9.14 12.48 -50.87
CA SER A 303 10.32 13.25 -51.27
C SER A 303 10.98 14.20 -50.27
N ALA A 304 12.14 13.77 -49.76
CA ALA A 304 13.19 14.66 -49.31
C ALA A 304 13.70 15.53 -50.47
N THR A 305 13.71 16.84 -50.27
CA THR A 305 14.72 17.72 -50.88
C THR A 305 15.39 18.50 -49.76
N GLU A 306 16.71 18.36 -49.73
CA GLU A 306 17.67 19.16 -48.98
C GLU A 306 17.32 20.64 -49.01
N ASP A 307 17.46 21.34 -47.88
CA ASP A 307 18.32 22.51 -47.93
C ASP A 307 18.98 22.84 -46.57
N THR A 308 20.29 22.89 -46.70
CA THR A 308 21.38 23.20 -45.79
C THR A 308 21.22 24.53 -45.04
N PHE A 309 21.49 24.50 -43.73
CA PHE A 309 21.82 25.66 -42.92
C PHE A 309 23.31 25.99 -43.08
N VAL A 310 23.64 27.21 -43.52
CA VAL A 310 24.98 27.78 -43.32
C VAL A 310 24.88 29.27 -42.98
N ASP A 311 25.74 29.62 -42.02
CA ASP A 311 25.90 30.85 -41.25
C ASP A 311 26.65 31.98 -42.01
N SER A 312 26.80 33.12 -41.35
CA SER A 312 27.74 34.25 -41.56
C SER A 312 27.21 35.52 -42.25
N VAL A 313 27.12 36.68 -41.55
CA VAL A 313 28.13 37.71 -41.13
C VAL A 313 28.19 38.90 -42.11
N ALA A 314 28.28 40.10 -41.52
CA ALA A 314 28.22 41.45 -42.07
C ALA A 314 29.40 41.90 -42.95
N GLU A 315 29.15 42.91 -43.81
CA GLU A 315 29.90 44.18 -44.04
C GLU A 315 29.33 44.84 -45.33
N GLY A 316 28.93 46.13 -45.34
CA GLY A 316 29.72 47.30 -45.81
C GLY A 316 29.89 47.30 -47.36
N ASP A 317 29.67 48.33 -48.18
CA ASP A 317 29.45 49.77 -48.06
C ASP A 317 29.17 50.31 -49.50
N THR A 318 28.64 51.54 -49.65
CA THR A 318 28.67 52.44 -50.84
C THR A 318 27.90 52.03 -52.13
N ASP A 319 27.33 52.88 -53.00
CA ASP A 319 27.21 54.34 -53.16
C ASP A 319 26.06 54.69 -54.15
N ALA A 320 25.62 55.95 -54.09
CA ALA A 320 25.19 56.84 -55.18
C ALA A 320 23.87 56.62 -55.98
N SER A 321 22.84 57.35 -55.51
CA SER A 321 22.26 58.55 -56.16
C SER A 321 21.57 58.48 -57.55
N LYS A 322 20.27 58.81 -57.58
CA LYS A 322 19.63 59.97 -58.27
C LYS A 322 18.10 59.82 -58.23
N ASP A 323 17.35 60.65 -57.51
CA ASP A 323 16.88 62.02 -57.83
C ASP A 323 15.39 62.01 -58.24
N GLY A 324 14.53 62.85 -57.62
CA GLY A 324 13.16 63.04 -58.11
C GLY A 324 11.98 63.29 -57.14
N LYS A 325 12.03 64.35 -56.33
CA LYS A 325 10.93 65.31 -56.06
C LYS A 325 9.46 64.81 -55.82
N LYS A 326 8.93 65.02 -54.60
CA LYS A 326 7.93 66.08 -54.24
C LYS A 326 7.19 65.81 -52.92
N GLY A 327 7.19 66.82 -52.05
CA GLY A 327 5.95 67.35 -51.45
C GLY A 327 5.55 66.86 -50.06
N GLN A 328 6.11 67.47 -49.01
CA GLN A 328 5.47 67.53 -47.69
C GLN A 328 4.09 68.19 -47.77
N ARG A 329 3.08 67.54 -47.17
CA ARG A 329 1.91 68.19 -46.59
C ARG A 329 1.60 67.56 -45.24
N THR A 330 1.79 68.35 -44.20
CA THR A 330 1.28 68.15 -42.84
C THR A 330 -0.25 68.18 -42.88
N PHE A 331 -0.89 67.11 -42.40
CA PHE A 331 -2.35 67.02 -42.27
C PHE A 331 -2.70 67.01 -40.77
N PHE A 332 -2.76 68.21 -40.19
CA PHE A 332 -3.43 68.44 -38.92
C PHE A 332 -4.43 69.57 -39.16
N GLU A 333 -5.67 69.22 -39.48
CA GLU A 333 -6.88 69.96 -39.10
C GLU A 333 -8.12 69.26 -39.66
N GLU A 334 -8.92 68.65 -38.77
CA GLU A 334 -10.33 69.02 -38.64
C GLU A 334 -10.87 68.52 -37.29
N LYS A 335 -11.06 69.46 -36.36
CA LYS A 335 -11.84 69.26 -35.14
C LYS A 335 -13.32 69.19 -35.52
N LYS A 336 -13.95 68.03 -35.31
CA LYS A 336 -15.38 68.00 -34.94
C LYS A 336 -15.50 67.62 -33.48
N ALA A 337 -15.86 68.61 -32.68
CA ALA A 337 -16.16 68.46 -31.27
C ALA A 337 -17.36 67.50 -31.10
N ALA A 338 -17.10 66.24 -30.78
CA ALA A 338 -18.11 65.37 -30.19
C ALA A 338 -18.54 66.01 -28.86
N SER A 339 -19.85 66.22 -28.69
CA SER A 339 -20.37 66.87 -27.49
C SER A 339 -19.92 66.11 -26.24
N LYS A 340 -19.37 66.83 -25.24
CA LYS A 340 -18.92 66.25 -23.96
C LYS A 340 -19.98 65.38 -23.28
N LYS A 341 -21.27 65.56 -23.60
CA LYS A 341 -22.38 64.74 -23.10
C LYS A 341 -22.36 63.30 -23.63
N TRP A 342 -21.90 63.06 -24.86
CA TRP A 342 -21.89 61.72 -25.45
C TRP A 342 -20.67 60.90 -25.03
N ILE A 343 -19.54 61.55 -24.73
CA ILE A 343 -18.36 60.88 -24.14
C ILE A 343 -18.66 60.42 -22.71
N VAL A 344 -19.37 61.24 -21.91
CA VAL A 344 -19.82 60.85 -20.56
C VAL A 344 -20.90 59.77 -20.62
N ALA A 345 -21.83 59.84 -21.57
CA ALA A 345 -22.83 58.80 -21.78
C ALA A 345 -22.22 57.47 -22.25
N ALA A 346 -21.24 57.50 -23.17
CA ALA A 346 -20.54 56.31 -23.66
C ALA A 346 -19.65 55.68 -22.58
N LEU A 347 -18.97 56.49 -21.76
CA LEU A 347 -18.24 56.01 -20.58
C LEU A 347 -19.19 55.41 -19.53
N GLY A 348 -20.34 56.06 -19.26
CA GLY A 348 -21.36 55.54 -18.35
C GLY A 348 -21.94 54.20 -18.81
N PHE A 349 -22.28 54.08 -20.10
CA PHE A 349 -22.80 52.84 -20.68
C PHE A 349 -21.75 51.71 -20.69
N GLY A 350 -20.49 52.05 -20.98
CA GLY A 350 -19.37 51.11 -20.92
C GLY A 350 -19.12 50.57 -19.50
N VAL A 351 -19.20 51.42 -18.48
CA VAL A 351 -19.08 50.99 -17.08
C VAL A 351 -20.26 50.13 -16.65
N THR A 352 -21.51 50.47 -17.02
CA THR A 352 -22.67 49.63 -16.69
C THR A 352 -22.65 48.29 -17.43
N ALA A 353 -22.14 48.24 -18.67
CA ALA A 353 -21.96 47.00 -19.41
C ALA A 353 -20.88 46.12 -18.77
N LEU A 354 -19.76 46.71 -18.33
CA LEU A 354 -18.70 46.01 -17.59
C LEU A 354 -19.19 45.48 -16.24
N VAL A 355 -19.96 46.27 -15.48
CA VAL A 355 -20.53 45.81 -14.21
C VAL A 355 -21.58 44.72 -14.47
N GLY A 356 -22.39 44.86 -15.52
CA GLY A 356 -23.36 43.84 -15.92
C GLY A 356 -22.71 42.52 -16.33
N THR A 357 -21.61 42.55 -17.10
CA THR A 357 -20.86 41.35 -17.48
C THR A 357 -20.14 40.72 -16.29
N LEU A 358 -19.62 41.52 -15.35
CA LEU A 358 -19.03 41.01 -14.09
C LEU A 358 -20.08 40.35 -13.19
N VAL A 359 -21.26 40.97 -13.02
CA VAL A 359 -22.36 40.40 -12.22
C VAL A 359 -22.94 39.14 -12.88
N PHE A 360 -23.12 39.14 -14.21
CA PHE A 360 -23.58 37.97 -14.94
C PHE A 360 -22.56 36.82 -14.87
N SER A 361 -21.27 37.12 -15.01
CA SER A 361 -20.20 36.11 -14.82
C SER A 361 -20.23 35.57 -13.41
N TYR A 362 -20.33 36.42 -12.38
CA TYR A 362 -20.41 35.99 -10.99
C TYR A 362 -21.62 35.05 -10.73
N PHE A 363 -22.79 35.38 -11.26
CA PHE A 363 -24.00 34.56 -11.11
C PHE A 363 -23.93 33.24 -11.90
N SER A 364 -23.43 33.28 -13.14
CA SER A 364 -23.23 32.09 -13.96
C SER A 364 -22.23 31.13 -13.31
N LEU A 365 -21.13 31.65 -12.77
CA LEU A 365 -20.11 30.85 -12.08
C LEU A 365 -20.64 30.26 -10.76
N SER A 366 -21.44 31.02 -9.99
CA SER A 366 -22.13 30.50 -8.80
C SER A 366 -23.05 29.34 -9.14
N SER A 367 -23.74 29.39 -10.29
CA SER A 367 -24.65 28.33 -10.74
C SER A 367 -23.90 27.07 -11.20
N SER A 368 -22.69 27.20 -11.72
CA SER A 368 -21.84 26.06 -12.10
C SER A 368 -21.30 25.32 -10.87
N LEU A 369 -20.95 26.05 -9.81
CA LEU A 369 -20.52 25.45 -8.54
C LEU A 369 -21.65 24.63 -7.89
N GLU A 370 -22.87 25.16 -7.86
CA GLU A 370 -24.05 24.45 -7.34
C GLU A 370 -24.33 23.16 -8.14
N LYS A 371 -24.17 23.19 -9.47
CA LYS A 371 -24.27 22.00 -10.32
C LYS A 371 -23.16 20.99 -10.02
N ALA A 372 -21.93 21.44 -9.81
CA ALA A 372 -20.81 20.57 -9.47
C ALA A 372 -21.01 19.87 -8.12
N GLU A 373 -21.47 20.59 -7.10
CA GLU A 373 -21.83 20.02 -5.80
C GLU A 373 -22.96 18.99 -5.94
N LYS A 374 -23.99 19.30 -6.73
CA LYS A 374 -25.08 18.36 -7.01
C LYS A 374 -24.56 17.09 -7.68
N SER A 375 -23.71 17.21 -8.71
CA SER A 375 -23.10 16.05 -9.39
C SER A 375 -22.22 15.23 -8.45
N PHE A 376 -21.52 15.87 -7.51
CA PHE A 376 -20.76 15.18 -6.48
C PHE A 376 -21.64 14.41 -5.48
N VAL A 377 -22.75 15.00 -5.03
CA VAL A 377 -23.73 14.32 -4.17
C VAL A 377 -24.37 13.14 -4.91
N GLU A 378 -24.69 13.30 -6.20
CA GLU A 378 -25.17 12.19 -7.04
C GLU A 378 -24.11 11.08 -7.16
N CYS A 379 -22.82 11.44 -7.31
CA CYS A 379 -21.72 10.47 -7.32
C CYS A 379 -21.66 9.67 -6.00
N GLN A 380 -21.73 10.34 -4.84
CA GLN A 380 -21.76 9.66 -3.53
C GLN A 380 -22.96 8.73 -3.40
N GLY A 381 -24.17 9.21 -3.77
CA GLY A 381 -25.38 8.40 -3.71
C GLY A 381 -25.36 7.18 -4.65
N LEU A 382 -24.63 7.25 -5.77
CA LEU A 382 -24.41 6.12 -6.67
C LEU A 382 -23.35 5.14 -6.13
N LEU A 383 -22.31 5.67 -5.48
CA LEU A 383 -21.27 4.88 -4.80
C LEU A 383 -21.85 4.06 -3.64
N ASP A 384 -22.84 4.59 -2.93
CA ASP A 384 -23.54 3.87 -1.85
C ASP A 384 -24.52 2.82 -2.36
N LYS A 385 -24.91 2.89 -3.64
CA LYS A 385 -25.72 1.88 -4.33
C LYS A 385 -24.87 0.87 -5.10
N ASP A 386 -23.56 0.85 -4.86
CA ASP A 386 -22.57 0.01 -5.56
C ASP A 386 -22.61 0.18 -7.10
N ASN A 387 -23.09 1.32 -7.60
CA ASN A 387 -23.12 1.62 -9.03
C ASN A 387 -21.87 2.40 -9.45
N PHE A 388 -20.73 1.71 -9.43
CA PHE A 388 -19.41 2.31 -9.56
C PHE A 388 -19.17 3.02 -10.90
N LYS A 389 -19.63 2.44 -12.02
CA LYS A 389 -19.49 3.06 -13.35
C LYS A 389 -20.30 4.35 -13.50
N ALA A 390 -21.50 4.39 -12.92
CA ALA A 390 -22.31 5.61 -12.95
C ALA A 390 -21.75 6.66 -11.97
N ALA A 391 -21.21 6.22 -10.83
CA ALA A 391 -20.56 7.09 -9.85
C ALA A 391 -19.33 7.78 -10.45
N GLU A 392 -18.42 7.04 -11.09
CA GLU A 392 -17.22 7.58 -11.76
C GLU A 392 -17.60 8.69 -12.76
N ARG A 393 -18.54 8.43 -13.66
CA ARG A 393 -19.04 9.43 -14.62
C ARG A 393 -19.57 10.69 -13.96
N LYS A 394 -20.27 10.58 -12.83
CA LYS A 394 -20.82 11.72 -12.10
C LYS A 394 -19.76 12.52 -11.36
N CYS A 395 -18.74 11.84 -10.84
CA CYS A 395 -17.57 12.50 -10.27
C CYS A 395 -16.74 13.23 -11.35
N ASP A 396 -16.57 12.64 -12.53
CA ASP A 396 -15.91 13.30 -13.67
C ASP A 396 -16.71 14.51 -14.18
N GLU A 397 -18.04 14.39 -14.25
CA GLU A 397 -18.95 15.52 -14.56
C GLU A 397 -18.78 16.66 -13.55
N ALA A 398 -18.61 16.35 -12.25
CA ALA A 398 -18.33 17.35 -11.23
C ALA A 398 -16.97 18.04 -11.46
N LEU A 399 -15.90 17.30 -11.80
CA LEU A 399 -14.59 17.89 -12.11
C LEU A 399 -14.63 18.80 -13.34
N ALA A 400 -15.37 18.40 -14.38
CA ALA A 400 -15.55 19.22 -15.58
C ALA A 400 -16.22 20.56 -15.24
N LEU A 401 -17.30 20.53 -14.46
CA LEU A 401 -18.03 21.73 -14.02
C LEU A 401 -17.17 22.63 -13.11
N ILE A 402 -16.31 22.05 -12.26
CA ILE A 402 -15.39 22.82 -11.42
C ILE A 402 -14.33 23.55 -12.27
N SER A 403 -13.84 22.92 -13.34
CA SER A 403 -12.81 23.49 -14.21
C SER A 403 -13.26 24.77 -14.93
N GLU A 404 -14.57 24.96 -15.12
CA GLU A 404 -15.17 26.16 -15.72
C GLU A 404 -15.21 27.39 -14.77
N VAL A 405 -14.98 27.20 -13.46
CA VAL A 405 -15.19 28.23 -12.41
C VAL A 405 -13.88 28.90 -11.94
N ARG A 406 -12.76 28.63 -12.63
CA ARG A 406 -11.34 28.87 -12.24
C ARG A 406 -10.92 30.27 -11.74
N ILE A 407 -11.78 31.29 -11.79
CA ILE A 407 -11.46 32.70 -11.48
C ILE A 407 -12.21 33.23 -10.23
N VAL A 408 -13.30 32.59 -9.80
CA VAL A 408 -14.18 33.11 -8.72
C VAL A 408 -14.43 32.00 -7.69
N LYS A 409 -14.31 32.31 -6.38
CA LYS A 409 -14.46 31.35 -5.26
C LYS A 409 -13.47 30.17 -5.27
N GLN A 410 -12.19 30.45 -5.56
CA GLN A 410 -11.10 29.45 -5.58
C GLN A 410 -11.09 28.51 -4.36
N GLY A 411 -11.27 29.03 -3.15
CA GLY A 411 -11.25 28.18 -1.94
C GLY A 411 -12.34 27.09 -1.91
N GLU A 412 -13.56 27.40 -2.38
CA GLU A 412 -14.66 26.42 -2.43
C GLU A 412 -14.44 25.40 -3.56
N THR A 413 -13.97 25.85 -4.72
CA THR A 413 -13.67 24.98 -5.86
C THR A 413 -12.48 24.05 -5.60
N ASP A 414 -11.46 24.53 -4.90
CA ASP A 414 -10.29 23.74 -4.55
C ASP A 414 -10.67 22.67 -3.51
N ALA A 415 -11.46 23.06 -2.48
CA ALA A 415 -11.98 22.11 -1.50
C ALA A 415 -12.86 21.02 -2.15
N LEU A 416 -13.73 21.39 -3.08
CA LEU A 416 -14.56 20.42 -3.80
C LEU A 416 -13.72 19.54 -4.73
N THR A 417 -12.71 20.10 -5.40
CA THR A 417 -11.79 19.33 -6.26
C THR A 417 -11.05 18.26 -5.46
N VAL A 418 -10.53 18.62 -4.28
CA VAL A 418 -9.86 17.66 -3.39
C VAL A 418 -10.81 16.54 -2.98
N LYS A 419 -12.05 16.86 -2.59
CA LYS A 419 -13.06 15.87 -2.22
C LYS A 419 -13.43 14.92 -3.37
N VAL A 420 -13.60 15.45 -4.57
CA VAL A 420 -13.94 14.64 -5.75
C VAL A 420 -12.77 13.73 -6.12
N LYS A 421 -11.53 14.26 -6.13
CA LYS A 421 -10.32 13.47 -6.41
C LYS A 421 -10.06 12.41 -5.35
N SER A 422 -10.26 12.72 -4.07
CA SER A 422 -10.10 11.73 -3.00
C SER A 422 -11.13 10.61 -3.12
N LEU A 423 -12.37 10.92 -3.53
CA LEU A 423 -13.40 9.92 -3.76
C LEU A 423 -13.09 9.05 -4.99
N LEU A 424 -12.59 9.64 -6.08
CA LEU A 424 -12.14 8.92 -7.27
C LEU A 424 -10.94 8.01 -6.98
N ALA A 425 -10.03 8.46 -6.10
CA ALA A 425 -8.87 7.69 -5.68
C ALA A 425 -9.21 6.61 -4.63
N SER A 426 -10.42 6.63 -4.06
CA SER A 426 -10.79 5.76 -2.95
C SER A 426 -10.74 4.27 -3.32
N PRO A 427 -10.35 3.39 -2.37
CA PRO A 427 -10.35 1.95 -2.59
C PRO A 427 -11.74 1.43 -3.00
N LYS A 428 -12.81 1.99 -2.41
CA LYS A 428 -14.21 1.61 -2.70
C LYS A 428 -14.55 1.77 -4.18
N LEU A 429 -14.22 2.91 -4.79
CA LEU A 429 -14.50 3.13 -6.20
C LEU A 429 -13.56 2.31 -7.09
N LYS A 430 -12.26 2.29 -6.81
CA LYS A 430 -11.27 1.54 -7.62
C LYS A 430 -11.56 0.05 -7.68
N GLN A 431 -11.82 -0.57 -6.53
CA GLN A 431 -12.16 -1.99 -6.43
C GLN A 431 -13.56 -2.27 -7.00
N GLY A 432 -14.51 -1.35 -6.77
CA GLY A 432 -15.85 -1.40 -7.36
C GLY A 432 -15.87 -1.39 -8.88
N LEU A 433 -15.02 -0.57 -9.51
CA LEU A 433 -14.85 -0.54 -10.97
C LEU A 433 -14.29 -1.85 -11.53
N GLN A 434 -13.51 -2.58 -10.72
CA GLN A 434 -13.04 -3.93 -11.02
C GLN A 434 -14.11 -5.01 -10.76
N GLY A 435 -15.32 -4.63 -10.33
CA GLY A 435 -16.42 -5.56 -10.04
C GLY A 435 -16.36 -6.21 -8.65
N LYS A 436 -15.54 -5.66 -7.75
CA LYS A 436 -15.40 -6.15 -6.37
C LYS A 436 -16.17 -5.25 -5.39
N ILE A 437 -16.82 -5.87 -4.42
CA ILE A 437 -17.58 -5.20 -3.37
C ILE A 437 -16.97 -5.53 -2.00
N MET A 438 -17.04 -4.57 -1.08
CA MET A 438 -16.58 -4.77 0.28
C MET A 438 -17.53 -5.74 1.00
N PHE A 439 -17.00 -6.86 1.48
CA PHE A 439 -17.74 -7.87 2.23
C PHE A 439 -16.83 -8.47 3.31
N GLN A 440 -17.25 -8.36 4.58
CA GLN A 440 -16.52 -8.90 5.74
C GLN A 440 -15.04 -8.45 5.80
N GLY A 441 -14.77 -7.16 5.61
CA GLY A 441 -13.41 -6.64 5.72
C GLY A 441 -12.55 -6.78 4.46
N ALA A 442 -13.03 -7.45 3.40
CA ALA A 442 -12.28 -7.66 2.16
C ALA A 442 -13.08 -7.29 0.91
N TYR A 443 -12.38 -6.89 -0.16
CA TYR A 443 -12.98 -6.66 -1.47
C TYR A 443 -13.08 -7.96 -2.26
N VAL A 444 -14.30 -8.47 -2.44
CA VAL A 444 -14.58 -9.74 -3.13
C VAL A 444 -15.53 -9.51 -4.30
N PHE A 445 -15.53 -10.39 -5.30
CA PHE A 445 -16.52 -10.30 -6.38
C PHE A 445 -17.93 -10.59 -5.86
N THR A 446 -18.95 -10.01 -6.49
CA THR A 446 -20.36 -10.26 -6.14
C THR A 446 -20.71 -11.74 -6.18
N ALA A 447 -20.20 -12.48 -7.17
CA ALA A 447 -20.36 -13.93 -7.26
C ALA A 447 -19.73 -14.66 -6.06
N THR A 448 -18.53 -14.25 -5.64
CA THR A 448 -17.84 -14.81 -4.47
C THR A 448 -18.62 -14.54 -3.18
N LYS A 449 -19.20 -13.34 -3.02
CA LYS A 449 -20.08 -13.04 -1.88
C LYS A 449 -21.28 -13.99 -1.81
N GLU A 450 -21.94 -14.25 -2.95
CA GLU A 450 -23.07 -15.18 -3.01
C GLU A 450 -22.66 -16.61 -2.63
N LEU A 451 -21.49 -17.06 -3.09
CA LEU A 451 -20.94 -18.36 -2.72
C LEU A 451 -20.63 -18.45 -1.22
N ILE A 452 -20.01 -17.43 -0.62
CA ILE A 452 -19.72 -17.40 0.82
C ILE A 452 -21.02 -17.46 1.64
N LEU A 453 -22.05 -16.72 1.24
CA LEU A 453 -23.35 -16.74 1.90
C LEU A 453 -24.02 -18.11 1.77
N ALA A 454 -24.03 -18.70 0.57
CA ALA A 454 -24.62 -20.01 0.33
C ALA A 454 -23.87 -21.12 1.09
N PHE A 455 -22.55 -21.03 1.19
CA PHE A 455 -21.73 -21.93 2.01
C PHE A 455 -22.13 -21.82 3.48
N LYS A 456 -22.22 -20.59 4.01
CA LYS A 456 -22.57 -20.35 5.42
C LYS A 456 -23.96 -20.88 5.75
N GLU A 457 -24.94 -20.67 4.86
CA GLU A 457 -26.30 -21.19 5.02
C GLU A 457 -26.34 -22.72 5.00
N ALA A 458 -25.63 -23.35 4.04
CA ALA A 458 -25.55 -24.81 3.95
C ALA A 458 -24.87 -25.41 5.19
N LYS A 459 -23.79 -24.78 5.69
CA LYS A 459 -23.13 -25.20 6.92
C LYS A 459 -24.06 -25.06 8.13
N GLN A 460 -24.70 -23.91 8.31
CA GLN A 460 -25.62 -23.68 9.44
C GLN A 460 -26.80 -24.66 9.42
N SER A 461 -27.34 -24.96 8.24
CA SER A 461 -28.39 -25.97 8.09
C SER A 461 -27.87 -27.37 8.45
N GLY A 462 -26.64 -27.71 8.04
CA GLY A 462 -25.97 -28.96 8.42
C GLY A 462 -25.76 -29.08 9.93
N ASP A 463 -25.26 -28.01 10.57
CA ASP A 463 -25.05 -27.93 12.02
C ASP A 463 -26.38 -28.11 12.77
N ALA A 464 -27.46 -27.48 12.32
CA ALA A 464 -28.79 -27.63 12.91
C ALA A 464 -29.34 -29.06 12.80
N PHE A 465 -29.22 -29.71 11.62
CA PHE A 465 -29.64 -31.11 11.48
C PHE A 465 -28.77 -32.07 12.27
N PHE A 466 -27.49 -31.75 12.44
CA PHE A 466 -26.57 -32.52 13.28
C PHE A 466 -26.99 -32.46 14.76
N GLU A 467 -27.35 -31.27 15.26
CA GLU A 467 -27.89 -31.09 16.62
C GLU A 467 -29.24 -31.79 16.84
N GLU A 468 -30.06 -31.91 15.79
CA GLU A 468 -31.33 -32.66 15.81
C GLU A 468 -31.16 -34.19 15.64
N GLU A 469 -29.92 -34.71 15.61
CA GLU A 469 -29.57 -36.11 15.32
C GLU A 469 -30.07 -36.63 13.96
N ARG A 470 -30.33 -35.72 13.02
CA ARG A 470 -30.77 -35.99 11.65
C ARG A 470 -29.56 -36.09 10.72
N TRP A 471 -28.82 -37.19 10.89
CA TRP A 471 -27.50 -37.38 10.28
C TRP A 471 -27.52 -37.37 8.75
N ASP A 472 -28.55 -37.94 8.11
CA ASP A 472 -28.64 -38.00 6.65
C ASP A 472 -28.80 -36.60 6.04
N GLU A 473 -29.67 -35.77 6.61
CA GLU A 473 -29.85 -34.37 6.19
C GLU A 473 -28.63 -33.50 6.53
N ALA A 474 -27.95 -33.77 7.65
CA ALA A 474 -26.71 -33.09 8.01
C ALA A 474 -25.61 -33.38 6.97
N VAL A 475 -25.39 -34.65 6.62
CA VAL A 475 -24.42 -35.07 5.60
C VAL A 475 -24.74 -34.43 4.25
N LEU A 476 -26.01 -34.36 3.84
CA LEU A 476 -26.41 -33.71 2.60
C LEU A 476 -26.03 -32.22 2.58
N ASN A 477 -26.29 -31.49 3.67
CA ASN A 477 -26.00 -30.07 3.77
C ASN A 477 -24.51 -29.77 3.87
N TYR A 478 -23.74 -30.60 4.59
CA TYR A 478 -22.28 -30.51 4.58
C TYR A 478 -21.67 -30.84 3.22
N THR A 479 -22.21 -31.84 2.51
CA THR A 479 -21.78 -32.16 1.14
C THR A 479 -22.04 -30.99 0.19
N LYS A 480 -23.19 -30.30 0.34
CA LYS A 480 -23.50 -29.08 -0.40
C LYS A 480 -22.52 -27.95 -0.07
N ALA A 481 -22.20 -27.73 1.20
CA ALA A 481 -21.21 -26.74 1.62
C ALA A 481 -19.82 -27.05 1.03
N LEU A 482 -19.36 -28.30 1.10
CA LEU A 482 -18.10 -28.73 0.51
C LEU A 482 -18.04 -28.51 -1.00
N LYS A 483 -19.16 -28.75 -1.71
CA LYS A 483 -19.25 -28.48 -3.14
C LYS A 483 -19.08 -26.99 -3.45
N ILE A 484 -19.77 -26.12 -2.70
CA ILE A 484 -19.68 -24.66 -2.86
C ILE A 484 -18.26 -24.17 -2.58
N SER A 485 -17.59 -24.69 -1.55
CA SER A 485 -16.20 -24.35 -1.23
C SER A 485 -15.23 -24.72 -2.36
N ARG A 486 -15.43 -25.88 -3.00
CA ARG A 486 -14.58 -26.28 -4.14
C ARG A 486 -14.82 -25.44 -5.39
N GLU A 487 -16.02 -24.89 -5.55
CA GLU A 487 -16.35 -23.98 -6.64
C GLU A 487 -15.81 -22.56 -6.40
N SER A 488 -15.42 -22.18 -5.17
CA SER A 488 -14.80 -20.88 -4.90
C SER A 488 -13.29 -20.85 -5.06
N ASP A 489 -12.63 -22.02 -5.07
CA ASP A 489 -11.16 -22.18 -5.23
C ASP A 489 -10.72 -22.35 -6.70
N ALA A 490 -11.69 -22.47 -7.63
CA ALA A 490 -11.48 -22.63 -9.07
C ALA A 490 -11.81 -21.33 -9.81
#